data_AF-A0A2M4C038-F1
#
_entry.id   AF-A0A2M4C038-F1
#
_cell.length_a   1.000
_cell.length_b   1.000
_cell.length_c   1.000
_cell.angle_alpha   90.00
_cell.angle_beta   90.00
_cell.angle_gamma   90.00
#
_symmetry.space_group_name_H-M   'P 1'
#
loop_
_entity.id
_entity.type
_entity.pdbx_description
1 polymer ?
#
loop_
_entity_poly.entity_id
_entity_poly.type
_entity_poly.pdbx_seq_one_letter_code
_entity_poly.pdbx_strand_id
1 'polypeptide(L)'
;MINNKWGKVGRFCLFKSAYKLGEDIVATIDFSCGTVKCCQLSVTLQCEETELKPGADEESLVGGERGENSTGTTTAATTESDRQKSVSRVTNYSKHHEVCLGMLQTQVILPIPLHVTPTFRTDVVEVSWKLHFQFVTTTSPELSNEMMATRPTEADEELEWVAPTDIAIETMIWSLPITIYPTAPLQIPQPCGDYKLHIK
;
A
#
# COMPACT_ATOMS: atom_id res chain seq x y z
N MET A 1 1.80 0.76 -11.68
CA MET A 1 1.53 -0.62 -12.16
C MET A 1 2.06 -1.57 -11.11
N ILE A 2 1.30 -2.60 -10.74
CA ILE A 2 1.66 -3.54 -9.68
C ILE A 2 2.07 -4.86 -10.32
N ASN A 3 3.30 -5.30 -10.07
CA ASN A 3 3.89 -6.48 -10.66
C ASN A 3 4.40 -7.44 -9.59
N ASN A 4 4.39 -8.73 -9.89
CA ASN A 4 5.08 -9.77 -9.15
C ASN A 4 6.10 -10.48 -10.06
N LYS A 5 6.78 -11.51 -9.55
CA LYS A 5 7.76 -12.32 -10.32
C LYS A 5 7.16 -13.06 -11.52
N TRP A 6 5.84 -13.22 -11.59
CA TRP A 6 5.13 -13.88 -12.69
C TRP A 6 4.47 -12.91 -13.67
N GLY A 7 4.50 -11.60 -13.39
CA GLY A 7 4.02 -10.58 -14.30
C GLY A 7 3.16 -9.52 -13.64
N LYS A 8 2.18 -9.00 -14.37
CA LYS A 8 1.36 -7.87 -13.97
C LYS A 8 0.16 -8.38 -13.17
N VAL A 9 -0.04 -7.84 -11.97
CA VAL A 9 -1.21 -8.16 -11.13
C VAL A 9 -2.35 -7.20 -11.43
N GLY A 10 -2.05 -5.91 -11.55
CA GLY A 10 -3.06 -4.90 -11.86
C GLY A 10 -2.50 -3.48 -11.85
N ARG A 11 -3.39 -2.53 -12.09
CA ARG A 11 -3.10 -1.10 -12.05
C ARG A 11 -3.89 -0.47 -10.92
N PHE A 12 -3.17 0.08 -9.95
CA PHE A 12 -3.75 0.87 -8.88
C PHE A 12 -3.82 2.35 -9.29
N CYS A 13 -4.97 2.96 -9.03
CA CYS A 13 -5.26 4.37 -9.27
C CYS A 13 -5.78 5.00 -7.98
N LEU A 14 -5.05 5.99 -7.48
CA LEU A 14 -5.41 6.79 -6.32
C LEU A 14 -5.71 8.21 -6.76
N PHE A 15 -6.83 8.78 -6.30
CA PHE A 15 -7.24 10.12 -6.72
C PHE A 15 -6.32 11.23 -6.20
N LYS A 16 -5.81 11.09 -4.96
CA LYS A 16 -4.86 12.03 -4.35
C LYS A 16 -3.94 11.31 -3.36
N SER A 17 -2.73 11.78 -3.17
CA SER A 17 -1.77 11.19 -2.21
C SER A 17 -1.80 11.86 -0.83
N ALA A 18 -2.61 12.91 -0.67
CA ALA A 18 -2.72 13.69 0.56
C ALA A 18 -4.17 13.81 1.01
N TYR A 19 -4.41 13.53 2.28
CA TYR A 19 -5.72 13.48 2.89
C TYR A 19 -5.76 14.28 4.19
N LYS A 20 -6.95 14.55 4.70
CA LYS A 20 -7.17 15.10 6.03
C LYS A 20 -7.85 14.09 6.95
N LEU A 21 -7.73 14.28 8.26
CA LEU A 21 -8.48 13.49 9.24
C LEU A 21 -9.99 13.52 8.97
N GLY A 22 -10.64 12.35 9.00
CA GLY A 22 -12.07 12.22 8.72
C GLY A 22 -12.43 12.13 7.22
N GLU A 23 -11.47 12.22 6.30
CA GLU A 23 -11.73 11.94 4.90
C GLU A 23 -11.72 10.43 4.60
N ASP A 24 -12.38 10.05 3.51
CA ASP A 24 -12.32 8.72 2.95
C ASP A 24 -11.25 8.64 1.84
N ILE A 25 -10.37 7.65 1.95
CA ILE A 25 -9.44 7.30 0.88
C ILE A 25 -10.19 6.42 -0.10
N VAL A 26 -10.47 6.96 -1.29
CA VAL A 26 -11.06 6.21 -2.39
C VAL A 26 -9.98 5.89 -3.43
N ALA A 27 -9.93 4.64 -3.87
CA ALA A 27 -9.02 4.18 -4.90
C ALA A 27 -9.65 3.08 -5.76
N THR A 28 -9.06 2.83 -6.92
CA THR A 28 -9.48 1.79 -7.85
C THR A 28 -8.32 0.86 -8.19
N ILE A 29 -8.58 -0.44 -8.29
CA ILE A 29 -7.64 -1.42 -8.80
C ILE A 29 -8.25 -2.05 -10.04
N ASP A 30 -7.53 -1.92 -11.14
CA ASP A 30 -7.88 -2.48 -12.45
C ASP A 30 -7.03 -3.73 -12.72
N PHE A 31 -7.70 -4.88 -12.79
CA PHE A 31 -7.10 -6.19 -13.08
C PHE A 31 -7.17 -6.55 -14.57
N SER A 32 -7.82 -5.76 -15.42
CA SER A 32 -7.99 -6.06 -16.85
C SER A 32 -6.67 -6.13 -17.62
N CYS A 33 -5.66 -5.38 -17.16
CA CYS A 33 -4.31 -5.41 -17.71
C CYS A 33 -3.37 -6.43 -17.05
N GLY A 34 -3.89 -7.25 -16.12
CA GLY A 34 -3.12 -8.23 -15.35
C GLY A 34 -2.89 -9.53 -16.13
N THR A 35 -1.65 -9.99 -16.14
CA THR A 35 -1.30 -11.33 -16.64
C THR A 35 -1.45 -12.40 -15.55
N VAL A 36 -1.43 -11.99 -14.28
CA VAL A 36 -1.59 -12.88 -13.13
C VAL A 36 -2.92 -12.57 -12.45
N LYS A 37 -3.71 -13.62 -12.14
CA LYS A 37 -5.00 -13.45 -11.48
C LYS A 37 -4.84 -13.19 -10.00
N CYS A 38 -5.59 -12.21 -9.50
CA CYS A 38 -5.70 -11.91 -8.08
C CYS A 38 -6.94 -12.60 -7.50
N CYS A 39 -6.74 -13.49 -6.55
CA CYS A 39 -7.81 -14.20 -5.84
C CYS A 39 -8.39 -13.34 -4.72
N GLN A 40 -7.52 -12.64 -3.98
CA GLN A 40 -7.90 -11.82 -2.85
C GLN A 40 -7.02 -10.59 -2.76
N LEU A 41 -7.64 -9.49 -2.35
CA LEU A 41 -7.01 -8.22 -2.06
C LEU A 41 -7.25 -7.84 -0.59
N SER A 42 -6.26 -7.24 0.04
CA SER A 42 -6.45 -6.47 1.26
C SER A 42 -5.67 -5.17 1.19
N VAL A 43 -6.30 -4.06 1.57
CA VAL A 43 -5.65 -2.75 1.69
C VAL A 43 -5.85 -2.27 3.11
N THR A 44 -4.77 -1.95 3.79
CA THR A 44 -4.78 -1.51 5.19
C THR A 44 -4.14 -0.14 5.30
N LEU A 45 -4.80 0.79 5.96
CA LEU A 45 -4.22 2.07 6.34
C LEU A 45 -3.29 1.86 7.54
N GLN A 46 -2.00 2.13 7.35
CA GLN A 46 -0.96 1.93 8.36
C GLN A 46 -0.32 3.26 8.76
N CYS A 47 -0.15 3.43 10.06
CA CYS A 47 0.68 4.47 10.66
C CYS A 47 2.01 3.86 11.07
N GLU A 48 3.10 4.47 10.63
CA GLU A 48 4.46 4.08 10.97
C GLU A 48 5.10 5.17 11.83
N GLU A 49 5.53 4.77 13.01
CA GLU A 49 6.35 5.59 13.90
C GLU A 49 7.80 5.14 13.75
N THR A 50 8.67 6.09 13.42
CA THR A 50 10.09 5.86 13.19
C THR A 50 10.89 6.75 14.12
N GLU A 51 11.78 6.15 14.90
CA GLU A 51 12.75 6.91 15.68
C GLU A 51 13.84 7.46 14.76
N LEU A 52 14.09 8.76 14.87
CA LEU A 52 15.16 9.45 14.17
C LEU A 52 16.34 9.59 15.14
N LYS A 53 17.52 9.14 14.73
CA LYS A 53 18.74 9.33 15.52
C LYS A 53 19.28 10.75 15.29
N PRO A 54 19.40 11.59 16.33
CA PRO A 54 20.09 12.87 16.19
C PRO A 54 21.57 12.59 15.88
N GLY A 55 22.07 13.06 14.72
CA GLY A 55 23.51 13.04 14.40
C GLY A 55 23.95 12.34 13.11
N ALA A 56 23.06 11.81 12.27
CA ALA A 56 23.49 11.19 11.00
C ALA A 56 23.80 12.19 9.86
N ASP A 57 23.56 13.50 10.08
CA ASP A 57 23.73 14.56 9.08
C ASP A 57 24.89 15.52 9.38
N GLU A 58 25.62 15.37 10.50
CA GLU A 58 26.67 16.31 10.97
C GLU A 58 28.11 15.74 11.00
N GLU A 59 28.38 14.54 10.46
CA GLU A 59 29.76 13.99 10.40
C GLU A 59 30.50 14.26 9.07
N SER A 60 29.96 15.05 8.15
CA SER A 60 30.61 15.30 6.84
C SER A 60 31.38 16.62 6.70
N LEU A 61 31.54 17.44 7.76
CA LEU A 61 32.16 18.76 7.62
C LEU A 61 33.07 19.21 8.78
N VAL A 62 34.11 18.44 9.16
CA VAL A 62 35.37 19.02 9.70
C VAL A 62 36.58 18.15 9.31
N GLY A 63 37.56 18.74 8.59
CA GLY A 63 38.73 18.10 7.94
C GLY A 63 39.83 17.54 8.85
N GLY A 64 40.68 16.61 8.37
CA GLY A 64 42.01 16.85 7.72
C GLY A 64 43.12 16.38 8.69
N GLU A 65 44.22 15.66 8.37
CA GLU A 65 44.96 15.38 7.14
C GLU A 65 45.79 14.07 7.23
N ARG A 66 46.19 13.54 6.06
CA ARG A 66 47.48 12.94 5.68
C ARG A 66 47.75 11.42 5.82
N GLY A 67 47.83 10.75 4.67
CA GLY A 67 48.50 9.45 4.47
C GLY A 67 48.24 8.85 3.07
N GLU A 68 49.18 9.04 2.15
CA GLU A 68 49.15 8.64 0.74
C GLU A 68 49.34 7.11 0.54
N ASN A 69 48.56 6.49 -0.38
CA ASN A 69 49.08 5.84 -1.60
C ASN A 69 48.02 5.03 -2.40
N SER A 70 47.81 5.46 -3.66
CA SER A 70 47.74 4.69 -4.94
C SER A 70 47.02 3.31 -4.95
N THR A 71 46.10 2.92 -5.84
CA THR A 71 45.89 3.18 -7.28
C THR A 71 44.59 2.47 -7.73
N GLY A 72 43.81 3.01 -8.67
CA GLY A 72 43.02 2.19 -9.61
C GLY A 72 41.50 2.39 -9.71
N THR A 73 41.09 3.25 -10.66
CA THR A 73 40.03 3.02 -11.67
C THR A 73 38.54 3.09 -11.30
N THR A 74 37.98 4.27 -11.56
CA THR A 74 36.71 4.61 -12.24
C THR A 74 35.62 3.53 -12.43
N THR A 75 34.47 3.72 -11.79
CA THR A 75 33.14 3.76 -12.44
C THR A 75 32.14 4.45 -11.51
N ALA A 76 31.44 5.44 -12.05
CA ALA A 76 30.53 6.33 -11.34
C ALA A 76 29.07 5.87 -11.50
N ALA A 77 28.25 6.27 -10.50
CA ALA A 77 26.79 6.38 -10.50
C ALA A 77 26.01 5.06 -10.45
N THR A 78 25.08 4.80 -9.53
CA THR A 78 24.40 5.59 -8.48
C THR A 78 23.80 4.57 -7.52
N THR A 79 24.36 4.43 -6.32
CA THR A 79 23.73 3.69 -5.22
C THR A 79 23.08 4.71 -4.30
N GLU A 80 21.77 4.90 -4.46
CA GLU A 80 20.95 5.55 -3.45
C GLU A 80 21.13 4.77 -2.14
N SER A 81 21.82 5.39 -1.19
CA SER A 81 22.02 4.86 0.13
C SER A 81 20.67 4.85 0.84
N ASP A 82 20.07 3.67 0.90
CA ASP A 82 18.89 3.36 1.70
C ASP A 82 19.28 3.54 3.18
N ARG A 83 19.20 4.78 3.66
CA ARG A 83 19.46 5.15 5.05
C ARG A 83 18.44 4.40 5.89
N GLN A 84 18.89 3.37 6.60
CA GLN A 84 18.03 2.47 7.35
C GLN A 84 17.30 3.20 8.49
N LYS A 85 16.11 3.72 8.19
CA LYS A 85 15.13 4.17 9.15
C LYS A 85 14.66 2.97 9.96
N SER A 86 14.94 2.94 11.26
CA SER A 86 14.41 1.91 12.16
C SER A 86 12.94 2.24 12.48
N VAL A 87 12.03 1.63 11.73
CA VAL A 87 10.59 1.68 12.05
C VAL A 87 10.38 1.01 13.41
N SER A 88 9.96 1.77 14.42
CA SER A 88 9.83 1.29 15.79
C SER A 88 8.46 0.69 16.05
N ARG A 89 7.41 1.23 15.40
CA ARG A 89 6.03 0.75 15.61
C ARG A 89 5.17 0.96 14.36
N VAL A 90 4.43 -0.07 13.98
CA VAL A 90 3.40 -0.02 12.93
C VAL A 90 2.04 -0.30 13.53
N THR A 91 1.09 0.62 13.33
CA THR A 91 -0.31 0.48 13.80
C THR A 91 -1.25 0.42 12.60
N ASN A 92 -2.16 -0.55 12.59
CA ASN A 92 -3.18 -0.72 11.55
C ASN A 92 -4.48 -0.04 11.99
N TYR A 93 -5.13 0.68 11.07
CA TYR A 93 -6.41 1.35 11.33
C TYR A 93 -7.53 0.72 10.49
N SER A 94 -7.95 1.36 9.40
CA SER A 94 -8.98 0.84 8.51
C SER A 94 -8.41 -0.24 7.58
N LYS A 95 -9.19 -1.28 7.30
CA LYS A 95 -8.86 -2.34 6.36
C LYS A 95 -10.03 -2.60 5.41
N HIS A 96 -9.73 -2.63 4.11
CA HIS A 96 -10.59 -3.15 3.05
C HIS A 96 -10.09 -4.54 2.70
N HIS A 97 -10.99 -5.52 2.65
CA HIS A 97 -10.69 -6.89 2.23
C HIS A 97 -11.73 -7.34 1.22
N GLU A 98 -11.28 -8.02 0.18
CA GLU A 98 -12.14 -8.46 -0.89
C GLU A 98 -11.59 -9.71 -1.57
N VAL A 99 -12.50 -10.65 -1.89
CA VAL A 99 -12.21 -11.78 -2.77
C VAL A 99 -12.54 -11.35 -4.19
N CYS A 100 -11.52 -11.27 -5.05
CA CYS A 100 -11.58 -10.59 -6.34
C CYS A 100 -11.28 -11.50 -7.54
N LEU A 101 -11.38 -12.82 -7.37
CA LEU A 101 -11.20 -13.78 -8.45
C LEU A 101 -12.23 -13.53 -9.56
N GLY A 102 -11.76 -13.30 -10.79
CA GLY A 102 -12.62 -13.04 -11.95
C GLY A 102 -13.08 -11.58 -12.10
N MET A 103 -12.77 -10.70 -11.15
CA MET A 103 -13.07 -9.27 -11.29
C MET A 103 -12.09 -8.61 -12.27
N LEU A 104 -12.61 -7.71 -13.12
CA LEU A 104 -11.79 -6.86 -13.97
C LEU A 104 -11.35 -5.57 -13.26
N GLN A 105 -12.11 -5.14 -12.27
CA GLN A 105 -11.84 -3.93 -11.50
C GLN A 105 -12.50 -4.05 -10.12
N THR A 106 -11.89 -3.46 -9.10
CA THR A 106 -12.52 -3.20 -7.80
C THR A 106 -12.24 -1.78 -7.30
N GLN A 107 -13.10 -1.29 -6.40
CA GLN A 107 -12.95 -0.04 -5.67
C GLN A 107 -12.61 -0.31 -4.21
N VAL A 108 -11.70 0.51 -3.67
CA VAL A 108 -11.27 0.48 -2.26
C VAL A 108 -11.70 1.77 -1.59
N ILE A 109 -12.32 1.66 -0.41
CA ILE A 109 -12.69 2.80 0.44
C ILE A 109 -12.12 2.57 1.83
N LEU A 110 -11.26 3.46 2.31
CA LEU A 110 -10.65 3.40 3.64
C LEU A 110 -10.91 4.69 4.42
N PRO A 111 -11.77 4.67 5.46
CA PRO A 111 -12.05 5.85 6.26
C PRO A 111 -10.86 6.20 7.17
N ILE A 112 -10.43 7.47 7.17
CA ILE A 112 -9.40 7.98 8.08
C ILE A 112 -10.06 8.42 9.39
N PRO A 113 -9.76 7.79 10.54
CA PRO A 113 -10.42 8.17 11.79
C PRO A 113 -10.02 9.57 12.25
N LEU A 114 -10.95 10.32 12.85
CA LEU A 114 -10.70 11.69 13.33
C LEU A 114 -9.71 11.79 14.51
N HIS A 115 -9.49 10.69 15.23
CA HIS A 115 -8.68 10.65 16.45
C HIS A 115 -7.23 10.24 16.22
N VAL A 116 -6.84 9.91 14.98
CA VAL A 116 -5.48 9.45 14.69
C VAL A 116 -4.51 10.62 14.60
N THR A 117 -3.22 10.33 14.78
CA THR A 117 -2.18 11.34 14.69
C THR A 117 -1.83 11.63 13.22
N PRO A 118 -1.96 12.88 12.75
CA PRO A 118 -1.53 13.27 11.40
C PRO A 118 -0.04 13.03 11.17
N THR A 119 0.38 13.11 9.91
CA THR A 119 1.80 13.11 9.54
C THR A 119 2.52 14.28 10.20
N PHE A 120 3.57 14.01 10.96
CA PHE A 120 4.48 15.02 11.49
C PHE A 120 5.89 14.46 11.63
N ARG A 121 6.86 15.36 11.78
CA ARG A 121 8.25 15.00 12.00
C ARG A 121 8.89 15.97 12.98
N THR A 122 9.69 15.43 13.89
CA THR A 122 10.59 16.17 14.78
C THR A 122 12.03 15.72 14.53
N ASP A 123 12.93 16.09 15.43
CA ASP A 123 14.33 15.64 15.52
C ASP A 123 14.48 14.18 15.99
N VAL A 124 13.54 13.68 16.79
CA VAL A 124 13.59 12.34 17.41
C VAL A 124 12.58 11.36 16.83
N VAL A 125 11.48 11.82 16.24
CA VAL A 125 10.43 10.92 15.73
C VAL A 125 9.80 11.43 14.44
N GLU A 126 9.46 10.49 13.57
CA GLU A 126 8.65 10.70 12.37
C GLU A 126 7.43 9.79 12.44
N VAL A 127 6.24 10.40 12.31
CA VAL A 127 4.98 9.67 12.13
C VAL A 127 4.57 9.82 10.67
N SER A 128 4.58 8.71 9.95
CA SER A 128 4.22 8.64 8.53
C SER A 128 3.10 7.64 8.27
N TRP A 129 2.46 7.74 7.12
CA TRP A 129 1.30 6.93 6.77
C TRP A 129 1.51 6.23 5.43
N LYS A 130 1.00 5.01 5.32
CA LYS A 130 1.03 4.25 4.07
C LYS A 130 -0.22 3.41 3.88
N LEU A 131 -0.57 3.18 2.63
CA LEU A 131 -1.50 2.13 2.23
C LEU A 131 -0.70 0.84 2.04
N HIS A 132 -1.01 -0.16 2.85
CA HIS A 132 -0.38 -1.47 2.81
C HIS A 132 -1.30 -2.47 2.12
N PHE A 133 -0.87 -2.91 0.94
CA PHE A 133 -1.58 -3.84 0.10
C PHE A 133 -1.02 -5.24 0.28
N GLN A 134 -1.92 -6.20 0.40
CA GLN A 134 -1.63 -7.62 0.31
C GLN A 134 -2.47 -8.18 -0.84
N PHE A 135 -1.80 -8.75 -1.83
CA PHE A 135 -2.45 -9.44 -2.94
C PHE A 135 -2.19 -10.93 -2.80
N VAL A 136 -3.24 -11.73 -2.88
CA VAL A 136 -3.15 -13.18 -3.04
C VAL A 136 -3.38 -13.45 -4.51
N THR A 137 -2.34 -13.94 -5.18
CA THR A 137 -2.32 -14.21 -6.62
C THR A 137 -2.28 -15.70 -6.87
N THR A 138 -2.75 -16.16 -8.02
CA THR A 138 -2.63 -17.56 -8.44
C THR A 138 -1.91 -17.68 -9.78
N THR A 139 -1.12 -18.75 -9.90
CA THR A 139 -0.44 -19.19 -11.11
C THR A 139 -1.10 -20.42 -11.72
N SER A 140 -2.23 -20.87 -11.18
CA SER A 140 -2.93 -22.08 -11.65
C SER A 140 -3.37 -21.90 -13.12
N PRO A 141 -2.93 -22.77 -14.05
CA PRO A 141 -3.23 -22.63 -15.48
C PRO A 141 -4.74 -22.67 -15.78
N GLU A 142 -5.51 -23.42 -14.99
CA GLU A 142 -6.98 -23.52 -15.07
C GLU A 142 -7.71 -22.19 -14.87
N LEU A 143 -7.11 -21.30 -14.08
CA LEU A 143 -7.64 -19.98 -13.79
C LEU A 143 -7.00 -18.90 -14.69
N SER A 144 -6.07 -19.29 -15.57
CA SER A 144 -5.44 -18.36 -16.51
C SER A 144 -6.44 -17.87 -17.55
N ASN A 145 -6.25 -16.63 -18.01
CA ASN A 145 -7.14 -15.99 -18.98
C ASN A 145 -7.22 -16.76 -20.31
N GLU A 146 -6.17 -17.51 -20.65
CA GLU A 146 -6.02 -18.21 -21.92
C GLU A 146 -6.93 -19.43 -22.03
N MET A 147 -7.15 -20.15 -20.93
CA MET A 147 -7.98 -21.36 -20.95
C MET A 147 -9.48 -21.05 -20.91
N MET A 148 -9.90 -19.90 -20.37
CA MET A 148 -11.29 -19.43 -20.48
C MET A 148 -11.63 -18.94 -21.90
N ALA A 149 -10.65 -18.38 -22.63
CA ALA A 149 -10.85 -17.77 -23.95
C ALA A 149 -10.73 -18.77 -25.13
N THR A 150 -10.10 -19.93 -24.93
CA THR A 150 -9.81 -20.92 -25.99
C THR A 150 -10.72 -22.14 -25.98
N ARG A 151 -11.82 -22.13 -25.22
CA ARG A 151 -12.75 -23.27 -25.18
C ARG A 151 -13.42 -23.48 -26.56
N PRO A 152 -13.28 -24.65 -27.18
CA PRO A 152 -13.82 -24.91 -28.51
C PRO A 152 -15.34 -24.88 -28.52
N THR A 153 -15.90 -24.11 -29.44
CA THR A 153 -17.33 -23.88 -29.70
C THR A 153 -18.09 -25.11 -30.24
N GLU A 154 -17.46 -26.28 -30.33
CA GLU A 154 -18.00 -27.45 -31.06
C GLU A 154 -18.41 -28.63 -30.17
N ALA A 155 -18.40 -28.48 -28.84
CA ALA A 155 -18.98 -29.45 -27.91
C ALA A 155 -20.20 -28.85 -27.21
N ASP A 156 -21.38 -29.13 -27.78
CA ASP A 156 -22.72 -28.83 -27.25
C ASP A 156 -23.07 -29.72 -26.03
N GLU A 157 -22.14 -29.87 -25.10
CA GLU A 157 -22.43 -30.31 -23.73
C GLU A 157 -22.26 -29.07 -22.86
N GLU A 158 -23.30 -28.70 -22.11
CA GLU A 158 -23.29 -27.59 -21.15
C GLU A 158 -22.09 -27.77 -20.20
N LEU A 159 -20.93 -27.19 -20.54
CA LEU A 159 -19.73 -27.27 -19.73
C LEU A 159 -19.95 -26.41 -18.48
N GLU A 160 -20.53 -27.03 -17.45
CA GLU A 160 -20.68 -26.46 -16.13
C GLU A 160 -19.30 -26.04 -15.63
N TRP A 161 -19.11 -24.74 -15.36
CA TRP A 161 -17.87 -24.30 -14.72
C TRP A 161 -17.83 -24.89 -13.32
N VAL A 162 -16.87 -25.80 -13.08
CA VAL A 162 -16.62 -26.37 -11.75
C VAL A 162 -15.47 -25.59 -11.12
N ALA A 163 -15.71 -25.01 -9.94
CA ALA A 163 -14.68 -24.36 -9.17
C ALA A 163 -13.62 -25.40 -8.74
N PRO A 164 -12.31 -25.13 -8.93
CA PRO A 164 -11.27 -25.97 -8.36
C PRO A 164 -11.41 -26.04 -6.83
N THR A 165 -11.23 -27.23 -6.25
CA THR A 165 -11.25 -27.41 -4.78
C THR A 165 -10.04 -26.80 -4.11
N ASP A 166 -8.90 -26.81 -4.80
CA ASP A 166 -7.63 -26.29 -4.32
C ASP A 166 -7.01 -25.38 -5.37
N ILE A 167 -6.51 -24.22 -4.94
CA ILE A 167 -5.91 -23.21 -5.81
C ILE A 167 -4.51 -22.92 -5.28
N ALA A 168 -3.49 -23.07 -6.14
CA ALA A 168 -2.13 -22.67 -5.80
C ALA A 168 -2.05 -21.14 -5.71
N ILE A 169 -1.67 -20.62 -4.55
CA ILE A 169 -1.61 -19.18 -4.28
C ILE A 169 -0.21 -18.72 -3.87
N GLU A 170 0.08 -17.45 -4.17
CA GLU A 170 1.17 -16.72 -3.56
C GLU A 170 0.71 -15.34 -3.13
N THR A 171 1.18 -14.94 -1.96
CA THR A 171 0.95 -13.62 -1.39
C THR A 171 2.10 -12.69 -1.72
N MET A 172 1.78 -11.50 -2.20
CA MET A 172 2.72 -10.39 -2.35
C MET A 172 2.25 -9.17 -1.58
N ILE A 173 3.21 -8.33 -1.23
CA ILE A 173 2.98 -7.08 -0.51
C ILE A 173 3.41 -5.91 -1.39
N TRP A 174 2.60 -4.87 -1.40
CA TRP A 174 2.95 -3.59 -2.00
C TRP A 174 2.55 -2.48 -1.04
N SER A 175 3.35 -1.43 -0.90
CA SER A 175 3.05 -0.32 -0.01
C SER A 175 3.19 1.00 -0.73
N LEU A 176 2.25 1.92 -0.47
CA LEU A 176 2.24 3.25 -1.06
C LEU A 176 2.19 4.30 0.06
N PRO A 177 3.20 5.17 0.20
CA PRO A 177 3.16 6.25 1.17
C PRO A 177 2.07 7.27 0.80
N ILE A 178 1.41 7.81 1.84
CA ILE A 178 0.45 8.90 1.74
C ILE A 178 0.70 9.90 2.87
N THR A 179 0.16 11.10 2.74
CA THR A 179 0.25 12.14 3.77
C THR A 179 -1.12 12.38 4.37
N ILE A 180 -1.21 12.42 5.70
CA ILE A 180 -2.44 12.78 6.42
C ILE A 180 -2.22 14.08 7.16
N TYR A 181 -3.08 15.06 6.92
CA TYR A 181 -3.05 16.37 7.55
C TYR A 181 -4.11 16.51 8.64
N PRO A 182 -3.89 17.39 9.63
CA PRO A 182 -4.94 17.77 10.57
C PRO A 182 -6.17 18.35 9.86
N THR A 183 -7.34 18.16 10.46
CA THR A 183 -8.59 18.79 10.04
C THR A 183 -8.93 19.95 10.97
N ALA A 184 -9.41 21.07 10.41
CA ALA A 184 -9.89 22.17 11.23
C ALA A 184 -11.17 21.76 11.98
N PRO A 185 -11.33 22.05 13.28
CA PRO A 185 -12.49 21.60 14.06
C PRO A 185 -13.85 22.01 13.47
N LEU A 186 -13.90 23.15 12.78
CA LEU A 186 -15.09 23.65 12.09
C LEU A 186 -15.56 22.76 10.93
N GLN A 187 -14.68 21.90 10.41
CA GLN A 187 -14.96 21.00 9.29
C GLN A 187 -15.43 19.62 9.77
N ILE A 188 -15.44 19.37 11.08
CA ILE A 188 -15.95 18.14 11.67
C ILE A 188 -17.46 18.31 11.84
N PRO A 189 -18.31 17.43 11.26
CA PRO A 189 -19.74 17.47 11.51
C PRO A 189 -19.99 17.30 13.01
N GLN A 190 -20.34 18.39 13.70
CA GLN A 190 -20.79 18.30 15.07
C GLN A 190 -22.19 17.69 15.04
N PRO A 191 -22.50 16.71 15.90
CA PRO A 191 -23.88 16.40 16.21
C PRO A 191 -24.47 17.64 16.91
N CYS A 192 -25.05 18.52 16.11
CA CYS A 192 -25.78 19.70 16.56
C CYS A 192 -27.02 19.19 17.29
N GLY A 193 -26.96 19.18 18.61
CA GLY A 193 -28.08 18.91 19.48
C GLY A 193 -27.85 19.66 20.79
N ASP A 194 -28.90 20.28 21.32
CA ASP A 194 -28.85 20.85 22.66
C ASP A 194 -28.74 19.71 23.69
N TYR A 195 -27.53 19.46 24.20
CA TYR A 195 -27.31 18.47 25.26
C TYR A 195 -27.68 19.07 26.61
N LYS A 196 -28.92 18.86 27.06
CA LYS A 196 -29.33 19.21 28.43
C LYS A 196 -28.88 18.11 29.39
N LEU A 197 -27.77 18.34 30.08
CA LEU A 197 -27.31 17.48 31.19
C LEU A 197 -28.31 17.59 32.36
N HIS A 198 -29.21 16.61 32.47
CA HIS A 198 -30.06 16.44 33.63
C HIS A 198 -29.28 15.70 34.72
N ILE A 199 -28.44 16.43 35.46
CA ILE A 199 -27.90 15.92 36.73
C ILE A 199 -29.02 16.11 37.77
N LYS A 200 -29.56 15.01 38.28
CA LYS A 200 -30.47 14.96 39.44
C LYS A 200 -29.67 14.85 40.73
#